data_AF-A0A8H4XQ95-F1
#
_entry.id   AF-A0A8H4XQ95-F1
#
_cell.length_a   1.000
_cell.length_b   1.000
_cell.length_c   1.000
_cell.angle_alpha   90.00
_cell.angle_beta   90.00
_cell.angle_gamma   90.00
#
_symmetry.space_group_name_H-M   'P 1'
#
loop_
_entity.id
_entity.type
_entity.pdbx_description
1 polymer ?
#
loop_
_entity_poly.entity_id
_entity_poly.type
_entity_poly.pdbx_seq_one_letter_code
_entity_poly.pdbx_strand_id
1 'polypeptide(L)'
;MTMEEMAKLEEKGGADWTDEKKAEYERKVTGKILAAAWRGSKFEIQSVLRDVCDRVLGDKSVKLEKRVERAHALVLAGNIYQKAARDPDEEGDYLAFEQLMAEAATKKNKDDKKKKKEKESKASKSPEPTEEKPTTTV
;
A
#
# COMPACT_ATOMS: atom_id res chain seq x y z
N MET A 1 12.47 1.12 5.14
CA MET A 1 13.56 1.58 4.28
C MET A 1 13.15 2.86 3.57
N THR A 2 13.84 3.94 3.90
CA THR A 2 13.61 5.33 3.51
C THR A 2 14.71 5.80 2.53
N MET A 3 14.49 6.92 1.81
CA MET A 3 15.53 7.50 0.92
C MET A 3 16.83 7.84 1.67
N GLU A 4 16.71 8.14 2.96
CA GLU A 4 17.84 8.44 3.83
C GLU A 4 18.76 7.22 4.07
N GLU A 5 18.22 6.00 4.01
CA GLU A 5 19.02 4.77 4.03
C GLU A 5 19.73 4.54 2.69
N MET A 6 19.23 5.05 1.55
CA MET A 6 19.93 4.98 0.26
C MET A 6 21.20 5.83 0.27
N ALA A 7 21.09 7.09 0.71
CA ALA A 7 22.24 7.99 0.80
C ALA A 7 23.37 7.39 1.65
N LYS A 8 23.01 6.75 2.78
CA LYS A 8 23.98 6.10 3.68
C LYS A 8 24.62 4.84 3.09
N LEU A 9 23.92 4.09 2.25
CA LEU A 9 24.45 2.90 1.58
C LEU A 9 25.37 3.27 0.41
N GLU A 10 25.02 4.32 -0.35
CA GLU A 10 25.89 4.89 -1.39
C GLU A 10 27.17 5.48 -0.80
N GLU A 11 27.05 6.27 0.29
CA GLU A 11 28.20 6.93 0.93
C GLU A 11 29.17 5.93 1.55
N LYS A 12 28.66 4.83 2.14
CA LYS A 12 29.52 3.81 2.74
C LYS A 12 30.41 3.12 1.72
N GLY A 13 29.88 2.83 0.53
CA GLY A 13 30.59 2.09 -0.51
C GLY A 13 31.08 0.70 -0.06
N GLY A 14 31.34 -0.22 -0.98
CA GLY A 14 31.92 -1.51 -0.63
C GLY A 14 31.79 -2.56 -1.72
N ALA A 15 32.49 -3.68 -1.56
CA ALA A 15 32.48 -4.80 -2.52
C ALA A 15 31.07 -5.37 -2.77
N ASP A 16 30.17 -5.20 -1.81
CA ASP A 16 28.77 -5.59 -1.91
C ASP A 16 27.87 -4.59 -2.64
N TRP A 17 28.32 -3.35 -2.87
CA TRP A 17 27.53 -2.31 -3.53
C TRP A 17 27.86 -2.28 -5.02
N THR A 18 27.39 -3.31 -5.72
CA THR A 18 27.56 -3.45 -7.18
C THR A 18 26.50 -2.67 -7.94
N ASP A 19 26.77 -2.36 -9.21
CA ASP A 19 25.82 -1.69 -10.11
C ASP A 19 24.46 -2.40 -10.17
N GLU A 20 24.48 -3.73 -10.12
CA GLU A 20 23.27 -4.55 -10.13
C GLU A 20 22.45 -4.42 -8.83
N LYS A 21 23.10 -4.35 -7.65
CA LYS A 21 22.39 -4.08 -6.40
C LYS A 21 21.86 -2.65 -6.35
N LYS A 22 22.60 -1.67 -6.89
CA LYS A 22 22.15 -0.27 -6.97
C LYS A 22 20.90 -0.16 -7.84
N ALA A 23 20.90 -0.77 -9.03
CA ALA A 23 19.74 -0.80 -9.93
C ALA A 23 18.52 -1.49 -9.30
N GLU A 24 18.70 -2.60 -8.59
CA GLU A 24 17.60 -3.30 -7.90
C GLU A 24 17.00 -2.43 -6.78
N TYR A 25 17.83 -1.69 -6.05
CA TYR A 25 17.40 -0.80 -4.98
C TYR A 25 16.67 0.43 -5.51
N GLU A 26 17.16 1.07 -6.57
CA GLU A 26 16.48 2.18 -7.25
C GLU A 26 15.09 1.74 -7.73
N ARG A 27 14.98 0.58 -8.38
CA ARG A 27 13.70 0.01 -8.82
C ARG A 27 12.72 -0.18 -7.64
N LYS A 28 13.20 -0.67 -6.49
CA LYS A 28 12.39 -0.83 -5.26
C LYS A 28 11.90 0.50 -4.69
N VAL A 29 12.75 1.52 -4.65
CA VAL A 29 12.40 2.84 -4.11
C VAL A 29 11.41 3.54 -5.02
N THR A 30 11.64 3.53 -6.33
CA THR A 30 10.70 4.04 -7.34
C THR A 30 9.33 3.40 -7.19
N GLY A 31 9.27 2.07 -7.04
CA GLY A 31 8.02 1.37 -6.81
C GLY A 31 7.28 1.82 -5.53
N LYS A 32 8.00 2.11 -4.44
CA LYS A 32 7.38 2.64 -3.20
C LYS A 32 6.84 4.06 -3.38
N ILE A 33 7.58 4.91 -4.08
CA ILE A 33 7.15 6.29 -4.39
C ILE A 33 5.90 6.24 -5.25
N LEU A 34 5.88 5.43 -6.32
CA LEU A 34 4.72 5.25 -7.18
C LEU A 34 3.52 4.71 -6.39
N ALA A 35 3.74 3.73 -5.51
CA ALA A 35 2.68 3.20 -4.65
C ALA A 35 2.15 4.22 -3.63
N ALA A 36 2.95 5.19 -3.22
CA ALA A 36 2.51 6.31 -2.37
C ALA A 36 1.72 7.34 -3.18
N ALA A 37 2.25 7.74 -4.35
CA ALA A 37 1.59 8.65 -5.27
C ALA A 37 0.21 8.12 -5.68
N TRP A 38 0.12 6.84 -6.07
CA TRP A 38 -1.15 6.17 -6.39
C TRP A 38 -2.16 6.21 -5.25
N ARG A 39 -1.71 5.99 -4.00
CA ARG A 39 -2.61 6.10 -2.84
C ARG A 39 -3.14 7.52 -2.65
N GLY A 40 -2.30 8.52 -2.87
CA GLY A 40 -2.69 9.94 -2.87
C GLY A 40 -3.74 10.23 -3.93
N SER A 41 -3.47 9.87 -5.19
CA SER A 41 -4.41 10.04 -6.30
C SER A 41 -5.73 9.30 -6.06
N LYS A 42 -5.67 8.06 -5.58
CA LYS A 42 -6.88 7.28 -5.24
C LYS A 42 -7.70 7.97 -4.15
N PHE A 43 -7.04 8.47 -3.10
CA PHE A 43 -7.73 9.16 -2.00
C PHE A 43 -8.43 10.42 -2.51
N GLU A 44 -7.75 11.21 -3.33
CA GLU A 44 -8.30 12.42 -3.94
C GLU A 44 -9.54 12.11 -4.79
N ILE A 45 -9.43 11.14 -5.71
CA ILE A 45 -10.55 10.71 -6.57
C ILE A 45 -11.73 10.25 -5.69
N GLN A 46 -11.48 9.43 -4.67
CA GLN A 46 -12.53 8.96 -3.78
C GLN A 46 -13.16 10.09 -2.95
N SER A 47 -12.37 11.10 -2.56
CA SER A 47 -12.87 12.27 -1.84
C SER A 47 -13.79 13.09 -2.73
N VAL A 48 -13.35 13.42 -3.94
CA VAL A 48 -14.15 14.15 -4.92
C VAL A 48 -15.46 13.42 -5.23
N LEU A 49 -15.42 12.09 -5.40
CA LEU A 49 -16.63 11.30 -5.63
C LEU A 49 -17.60 11.36 -4.44
N ARG A 50 -17.11 11.31 -3.20
CA ARG A 50 -17.96 11.47 -2.01
C ARG A 50 -18.59 12.86 -1.96
N ASP A 51 -17.79 13.91 -2.18
CA ASP A 51 -18.28 15.29 -2.20
C ASP A 51 -19.37 15.49 -3.25
N VAL A 52 -19.22 14.88 -4.44
CA VAL A 52 -20.25 14.91 -5.49
C VAL A 52 -21.52 14.19 -5.04
N CYS A 53 -21.40 12.97 -4.49
CA CYS A 53 -22.56 12.23 -3.98
C CYS A 53 -23.31 13.03 -2.90
N ASP A 54 -22.59 13.62 -1.95
CA ASP A 54 -23.17 14.41 -0.85
C ASP A 54 -23.90 15.64 -1.38
N ARG A 55 -23.33 16.35 -2.36
CA ARG A 55 -23.99 17.51 -2.99
C ARG A 55 -25.22 17.10 -3.79
N VAL A 56 -25.12 16.05 -4.58
CA VAL A 56 -26.20 15.61 -5.48
C VAL A 56 -27.39 15.07 -4.68
N LEU A 57 -27.14 14.29 -3.64
CA LEU A 57 -28.16 13.64 -2.80
C LEU A 57 -28.65 14.54 -1.66
N GLY A 58 -27.77 15.38 -1.11
CA GLY A 58 -28.02 16.14 0.11
C GLY A 58 -28.58 17.55 -0.07
N ASP A 59 -28.61 18.09 -1.30
CA ASP A 59 -29.01 19.48 -1.58
C ASP A 59 -30.49 19.76 -1.24
N LYS A 60 -30.74 20.34 -0.06
CA LYS A 60 -32.10 20.64 0.44
C LYS A 60 -32.78 21.80 -0.28
N SER A 61 -32.06 22.57 -1.12
CA SER A 61 -32.69 23.61 -1.95
C SER A 61 -33.52 23.01 -3.10
N VAL A 62 -33.28 21.74 -3.42
CA VAL A 62 -33.97 20.99 -4.48
C VAL A 62 -35.06 20.10 -3.89
N LYS A 63 -36.22 20.09 -4.54
CA LYS A 63 -37.37 19.24 -4.16
C LYS A 63 -36.98 17.77 -4.08
N LEU A 64 -37.63 17.02 -3.18
CA LEU A 64 -37.31 15.62 -2.91
C LEU A 64 -37.41 14.76 -4.17
N GLU A 65 -38.47 14.94 -4.96
CA GLU A 65 -38.73 14.17 -6.19
C GLU A 65 -37.54 14.32 -7.17
N LYS A 66 -37.03 15.55 -7.32
CA LYS A 66 -35.89 15.83 -8.19
C LYS A 66 -34.58 15.24 -7.66
N ARG A 67 -34.42 15.14 -6.32
CA ARG A 67 -33.27 14.44 -5.71
C ARG A 67 -33.32 12.93 -5.92
N VAL A 68 -34.52 12.34 -5.93
CA VAL A 68 -34.69 10.92 -6.27
C VAL A 68 -34.29 10.67 -7.73
N GLU A 69 -34.70 11.53 -8.67
CA GLU A 69 -34.25 11.44 -10.07
C GLU A 69 -32.71 11.53 -10.18
N ARG A 70 -32.08 12.45 -9.44
CA ARG A 70 -30.61 12.57 -9.37
C ARG A 70 -29.95 11.31 -8.83
N ALA A 71 -30.53 10.67 -7.81
CA ALA A 71 -30.03 9.41 -7.27
C ALA A 71 -30.07 8.28 -8.32
N HIS A 72 -31.15 8.18 -9.10
CA HIS A 72 -31.23 7.22 -10.20
C HIS A 72 -30.17 7.48 -11.28
N ALA A 73 -29.92 8.75 -11.62
CA ALA A 73 -28.86 9.11 -12.56
C ALA A 73 -27.46 8.72 -12.04
N LEU A 74 -27.19 8.88 -10.74
CA LEU A 74 -25.93 8.43 -10.13
C LEU A 74 -25.75 6.91 -10.23
N VAL A 75 -26.82 6.13 -10.02
CA VAL A 75 -26.78 4.66 -10.18
C VAL A 75 -26.45 4.30 -11.64
N LEU A 76 -27.08 4.97 -12.61
CA LEU A 76 -26.79 4.75 -14.03
C LEU A 76 -25.33 5.06 -14.37
N ALA A 77 -24.81 6.20 -13.89
CA ALA A 77 -23.42 6.58 -14.09
C ALA A 77 -22.45 5.56 -13.47
N GLY A 78 -22.71 5.12 -12.23
CA GLY A 78 -21.93 4.08 -11.57
C GLY A 78 -21.89 2.78 -12.36
N ASN A 79 -23.02 2.34 -12.92
CA ASN A 79 -23.09 1.15 -13.77
C ASN A 79 -22.28 1.29 -15.07
N ILE A 80 -22.21 2.50 -15.64
CA ILE A 80 -21.38 2.77 -16.83
C ILE A 80 -19.90 2.70 -16.45
N TYR A 81 -19.49 3.38 -15.37
CA TYR A 81 -18.10 3.39 -14.93
C TYR A 81 -17.60 2.01 -14.51
N GLN A 82 -18.46 1.17 -13.93
CA GLN A 82 -18.11 -0.21 -13.57
C GLN A 82 -17.81 -1.09 -14.80
N LYS A 83 -18.38 -0.76 -15.96
CA LYS A 83 -18.16 -1.47 -17.23
C LYS A 83 -17.00 -0.89 -18.04
N ALA A 84 -16.39 0.21 -17.60
CA ALA A 84 -15.26 0.79 -18.29
C ALA A 84 -14.09 -0.21 -18.31
N ALA A 85 -13.59 -0.48 -19.50
CA ALA A 85 -12.44 -1.34 -19.76
C ALA A 85 -11.46 -0.59 -20.68
N ARG A 86 -10.19 -1.01 -20.68
CA ARG A 86 -9.20 -0.47 -21.61
C ARG A 86 -9.48 -0.91 -23.03
N ASP A 87 -9.01 -0.11 -23.99
CA ASP A 87 -8.99 -0.50 -25.39
C ASP A 87 -7.92 -1.59 -25.62
N PRO A 88 -8.21 -2.63 -26.42
CA PRO A 88 -7.25 -3.70 -26.72
C PRO A 88 -5.89 -3.21 -27.25
N ASP A 89 -5.85 -2.06 -27.93
CA ASP A 89 -4.62 -1.52 -28.51
C ASP A 89 -3.73 -0.77 -27.48
N GLU A 90 -4.25 -0.49 -26.27
CA GLU A 90 -3.54 0.22 -25.19
C GLU A 90 -2.81 -0.70 -24.19
N GLU A 91 -2.86 -2.02 -24.36
CA GLU A 91 -2.37 -2.97 -23.36
C GLU A 91 -0.83 -2.97 -23.19
N GLY A 92 -0.05 -2.61 -24.20
CA GLY A 92 1.42 -2.79 -24.21
C GLY A 92 2.20 -1.95 -23.18
N ASP A 93 2.04 -0.63 -23.21
CA ASP A 93 2.88 0.28 -22.42
C ASP A 93 2.41 0.45 -20.96
N TYR A 94 1.10 0.30 -20.71
CA TYR A 94 0.52 0.44 -19.37
C TYR A 94 0.85 -0.76 -18.45
N LEU A 95 1.14 -1.93 -19.03
CA LEU A 95 1.56 -3.11 -18.27
C LEU A 95 2.88 -2.89 -17.52
N ALA A 96 3.83 -2.13 -18.09
CA ALA A 96 5.12 -1.91 -17.44
C ALA A 96 4.98 -1.10 -16.14
N PHE A 97 4.14 -0.06 -16.16
CA PHE A 97 3.83 0.74 -14.98
C PHE A 97 3.06 -0.07 -13.92
N GLU A 98 2.04 -0.82 -14.36
CA GLU A 98 1.24 -1.67 -13.47
C GLU A 98 2.05 -2.82 -12.87
N GLN A 99 2.95 -3.42 -13.64
CA GLN A 99 3.86 -4.47 -13.18
C GLN A 99 4.85 -3.93 -12.15
N LEU A 100 5.45 -2.76 -12.40
CA LEU A 100 6.33 -2.09 -11.44
C LEU A 100 5.58 -1.73 -10.14
N MET A 101 4.34 -1.25 -10.27
CA MET A 101 3.43 -1.00 -9.14
C MET A 101 3.04 -2.28 -8.39
N ALA A 102 2.75 -3.37 -9.09
CA ALA A 102 2.38 -4.66 -8.52
C ALA A 102 3.57 -5.33 -7.80
N GLU A 103 4.78 -5.24 -8.36
CA GLU A 103 6.03 -5.68 -7.73
C GLU A 103 6.28 -4.95 -6.41
N ALA A 104 6.03 -3.63 -6.38
CA ALA A 104 6.16 -2.82 -5.18
C ALA A 104 5.10 -3.12 -4.12
N ALA A 105 3.87 -3.46 -4.54
CA ALA A 105 2.76 -3.78 -3.65
C ALA A 105 2.85 -5.20 -3.07
N THR A 106 3.27 -6.20 -3.86
CA THR A 106 3.32 -7.62 -3.45
C THR A 106 4.46 -7.94 -2.48
N LYS A 107 5.62 -7.26 -2.58
CA LYS A 107 6.74 -7.47 -1.66
C LYS A 107 6.45 -7.01 -0.22
N LYS A 108 5.57 -6.00 -0.02
CA LYS A 108 5.05 -5.66 1.32
C LYS A 108 4.43 -6.86 2.03
N ASN A 109 3.63 -7.66 1.31
CA ASN A 109 2.96 -8.83 1.91
C ASN A 109 3.94 -9.92 2.35
N LYS A 110 5.10 -10.08 1.69
CA LYS A 110 6.12 -11.06 2.11
C LYS A 110 6.95 -10.56 3.29
N ASP A 111 7.35 -9.29 3.28
CA ASP A 111 8.15 -8.68 4.36
C ASP A 111 7.33 -8.52 5.65
N ASP A 112 6.05 -8.17 5.54
CA ASP A 112 5.13 -8.09 6.69
C ASP A 112 4.83 -9.47 7.27
N LYS A 113 4.73 -10.53 6.43
CA LYS A 113 4.59 -11.92 6.90
C LYS A 113 5.84 -12.41 7.63
N LYS A 114 7.03 -12.04 7.15
CA LYS A 114 8.31 -12.42 7.78
C LYS A 114 8.49 -11.72 9.13
N LYS A 115 8.18 -10.41 9.22
CA LYS A 115 8.18 -9.66 10.48
C LYS A 115 7.15 -10.14 11.49
N LYS A 116 5.97 -10.59 11.04
CA LYS A 116 4.94 -11.17 11.93
C LYS A 116 5.42 -12.51 12.52
N LYS A 117 6.04 -13.37 11.70
CA LYS A 117 6.58 -14.68 12.12
C LYS A 117 7.76 -14.55 13.09
N GLU A 118 8.58 -13.49 12.96
CA GLU A 118 9.69 -13.18 13.88
C GLU A 118 9.23 -12.57 15.21
N LYS A 119 8.10 -11.84 15.25
CA LYS A 119 7.51 -11.38 16.51
C LYS A 119 6.88 -12.51 17.32
N GLU A 120 6.27 -13.49 16.65
CA GLU A 120 5.67 -14.67 17.29
C GLU A 120 6.72 -15.63 17.87
N SER A 121 7.88 -15.77 17.22
CA SER A 121 9.00 -16.60 17.71
C SER A 121 9.83 -15.96 18.83
N LYS A 122 9.78 -14.62 18.98
CA LYS A 122 10.41 -13.92 20.12
C LYS A 122 9.55 -13.89 21.39
N ALA A 123 8.22 -13.99 21.27
CA ALA A 123 7.32 -14.03 22.44
C ALA A 123 7.35 -15.39 23.18
N SER A 124 7.90 -16.44 22.55
CA SER A 124 7.96 -17.81 23.08
C SER A 124 9.31 -18.16 23.75
N LYS A 125 10.24 -17.20 23.89
CA LYS A 125 11.50 -17.37 24.64
C LYS A 125 11.66 -16.26 25.69
N SER A 126 11.19 -16.52 26.89
CA SER A 126 11.68 -15.87 28.12
C SER A 126 11.74 -16.93 29.25
N PRO A 127 12.66 -16.75 30.21
CA PRO A 127 13.46 -17.83 30.77
C PRO A 127 12.82 -18.52 31.99
N GLU A 128 13.16 -19.80 32.17
CA GLU A 128 12.87 -20.61 33.36
C GLU A 128 13.41 -19.95 34.65
N PRO A 129 12.69 -20.03 35.78
CA PRO A 129 13.19 -19.58 37.07
C PRO A 129 14.18 -20.59 37.67
N THR A 130 15.38 -20.14 38.04
CA THR A 130 16.39 -20.91 38.78
C THR A 130 15.94 -21.18 40.21
N GLU A 131 15.84 -22.47 40.56
CA GLU A 131 15.54 -22.99 41.89
C GLU A 131 16.80 -22.97 42.78
N GLU A 132 16.79 -22.18 43.87
CA GLU A 132 17.81 -22.25 44.93
C GLU A 132 17.57 -23.48 45.81
N LYS A 133 18.61 -24.31 45.99
CA LYS A 133 18.61 -25.45 46.94
C LYS A 133 18.97 -24.97 48.35
N PRO A 134 18.26 -25.39 49.41
CA PRO A 134 18.73 -25.21 50.78
C PRO A 134 19.74 -26.32 51.15
N THR A 135 20.83 -25.94 51.80
CA THR A 135 21.83 -26.86 52.37
C THR A 135 21.56 -27.02 53.86
N THR A 136 21.28 -28.26 54.29
CA THR A 136 21.21 -28.66 55.71
C THR A 136 22.55 -29.28 56.10
N THR A 137 23.14 -28.91 57.24
CA THR A 137 23.97 -29.82 58.07
C THR A 137 24.07 -29.29 59.51
N VAL A 138 23.50 -30.10 60.42
CA VAL A 138 23.82 -30.41 61.83
C VAL A 138 23.99 -29.28 62.83
#